data_AF-A0A818MTG3-F1
#
_entry.id   AF-A0A818MTG3-F1
#
_cell.length_a   1.000
_cell.length_b   1.000
_cell.length_c   1.000
_cell.angle_alpha   90.00
_cell.angle_beta   90.00
_cell.angle_gamma   90.00
#
_symmetry.space_group_name_H-M   'P 1'
#
loop_
_entity.id
_entity.type
_entity.pdbx_description
1 polymer ?
#
loop_
_entity_poly.entity_id
_entity_poly.type
_entity_poly.pdbx_seq_one_letter_code
_entity_poly.pdbx_strand_id
1 'polypeptide(L)'
;MVHIIKVVRPLSMEIMYTTIESLTRNGRDRSLDHKLSNIFIPKGSPEADVISAVAPAEDDIWLKKTSSGVFNSTNIDYILRNLGVEFLVVMGFLTDQCVDMAVRDAADKGYQVICIADACTTHTQERHENALRAFGGYCRIMSTDEFIQEIQGSNNSNNSDFSMKLAVNEQQKNLSSYACSYLQPTALTMLVTTDLTGITRGRTFPTEAINEYWDSGCGWVPANSALTPQDVIADSNPWGSHGDLRLLPDRESRVQISNGPDPKAPMFDIIHCDIIETDGKAWLGCPRELLRQEIQRYREMLGMRIIAAFEHEFILNGRQCMSDLPAFSLRAHRHMADFGGWLVAALQSAGVEPEMFLPEYGRSQYEITCRSTEGVAAADRAVNVREITRDIARQMNMHASFSPQPYVGAITNGVHLHLSIQGLDGQPLLYQKGRRYDLSELGEHWTAGILNHLPALCALTAPTPVSYMRLKPHHWSAAYACLGYRNREASLRISPTVSLSNRSIADQYNVEFRPLDATASPHLSMAAILIAGRLGIQQNMNLKAIIDTDPHELSNNEREMRNINTLPSSLSDALERLSNDSDLMKELPKPLIDTYFAMKKHELKITSELTDKALCEQYTCIY
;
A
#
# COMPACT_ATOMS: atom_id res chain seq x y z
N MET A 1 41.77 29.13 11.33
CA MET A 1 42.11 28.85 12.75
C MET A 1 42.28 30.12 13.61
N VAL A 2 43.28 30.99 13.40
CA VAL A 2 43.53 32.19 14.25
C VAL A 2 42.28 33.08 14.40
N HIS A 3 41.59 33.33 13.29
CA HIS A 3 40.38 34.15 13.29
C HIS A 3 39.26 33.51 14.14
N ILE A 4 38.99 32.22 13.94
CA ILE A 4 38.00 31.45 14.69
C ILE A 4 38.29 31.53 16.19
N ILE A 5 39.52 31.22 16.62
CA ILE A 5 39.91 31.26 18.04
C ILE A 5 39.68 32.63 18.66
N LYS A 6 40.04 33.71 17.95
CA LYS A 6 39.78 35.08 18.41
C LYS A 6 38.29 35.39 18.59
N VAL A 7 37.43 34.83 17.74
CA VAL A 7 35.98 35.05 17.78
C VAL A 7 35.30 34.20 18.86
N VAL A 8 35.70 32.93 19.03
CA VAL A 8 35.02 32.01 19.97
C VAL A 8 35.46 32.18 21.43
N ARG A 9 36.69 32.63 21.69
CA ARG A 9 37.19 32.87 23.07
C ARG A 9 36.26 33.77 23.92
N PRO A 10 35.79 34.94 23.46
CA PRO A 10 34.87 35.75 24.25
C PRO A 10 33.46 35.14 24.39
N LEU A 11 33.13 34.10 23.63
CA LEU A 11 31.82 33.42 23.66
C LEU A 11 31.75 32.27 24.68
N SER A 12 32.81 32.06 25.48
CA SER A 12 32.91 30.96 26.46
C SER A 12 32.72 29.57 25.83
N MET A 13 33.07 29.41 24.56
CA MET A 13 33.18 28.08 23.94
C MET A 13 34.48 27.43 24.37
N GLU A 14 34.41 26.16 24.76
CA GLU A 14 35.58 25.37 25.16
C GLU A 14 36.55 25.19 23.98
N ILE A 15 37.85 25.44 24.19
CA ILE A 15 38.88 25.27 23.16
C ILE A 15 39.85 24.18 23.61
N MET A 16 39.86 23.07 22.87
CA MET A 16 40.75 21.95 23.14
C MET A 16 41.77 21.77 22.01
N TYR A 17 43.02 21.51 22.39
CA TYR A 17 44.14 21.27 21.49
C TYR A 17 44.53 19.81 21.48
N THR A 18 44.94 19.31 20.31
CA THR A 18 45.54 17.98 20.19
C THR A 18 46.79 18.03 19.34
N THR A 19 47.84 17.33 19.77
CA THR A 19 49.11 17.23 19.03
C THR A 19 49.64 15.81 19.08
N ILE A 20 50.36 15.41 18.05
CA ILE A 20 50.98 14.08 18.00
C ILE A 20 52.24 14.08 18.85
N GLU A 21 52.30 13.22 19.85
CA GLU A 21 53.48 13.01 20.68
C GLU A 21 53.48 11.59 21.24
N SER A 22 54.62 10.92 21.17
CA SER A 22 54.79 9.60 21.78
C SER A 22 54.92 9.73 23.30
N LEU A 23 54.35 8.79 24.05
CA LEU A 23 54.54 8.68 25.49
C LEU A 23 55.96 8.21 25.85
N THR A 24 56.68 7.58 24.93
CA THR A 24 58.08 7.19 25.10
C THR A 24 59.00 7.88 24.10
N ARG A 25 60.25 8.14 24.51
CA ARG A 25 61.27 8.72 23.64
C ARG A 25 61.60 7.87 22.40
N ASN A 26 61.37 6.56 22.47
CA ASN A 26 61.59 5.64 21.35
C ASN A 26 60.32 5.33 20.55
N GLY A 27 59.19 5.95 20.88
CA GLY A 27 57.93 5.82 20.13
C GLY A 27 57.37 4.41 20.04
N ARG A 28 57.63 3.56 21.05
CA ARG A 28 57.15 2.15 21.05
C ARG A 28 55.63 2.05 21.20
N ASP A 29 55.05 3.05 21.86
CA ASP A 29 53.63 3.22 22.17
C ASP A 29 52.79 3.76 21.00
N ARG A 30 53.44 4.16 19.90
CA ARG A 30 52.75 4.60 18.68
C ARG A 30 51.82 3.51 18.13
N SER A 31 50.68 3.94 17.59
CA SER A 31 49.76 3.06 16.86
C SER A 31 50.43 2.36 15.68
N LEU A 32 49.82 1.29 15.19
CA LEU A 32 50.28 0.62 13.98
C LEU A 32 50.26 1.57 12.78
N ASP A 33 49.23 2.41 12.65
CA ASP A 33 49.15 3.47 11.64
C ASP A 33 50.39 4.36 11.66
N HIS A 34 50.71 5.02 12.79
CA HIS A 34 51.89 5.88 12.91
C HIS A 34 53.21 5.16 12.63
N LYS A 35 53.30 3.86 12.92
CA LYS A 35 54.46 3.03 12.59
C LYS A 35 54.58 2.80 11.07
N LEU A 36 53.46 2.55 10.39
CA LEU A 36 53.41 2.31 8.94
C LEU A 36 53.56 3.60 8.13
N SER A 37 53.00 4.72 8.60
CA SER A 37 53.08 6.04 7.96
C SER A 37 54.32 6.84 8.36
N ASN A 38 55.20 6.26 9.18
CA ASN A 38 56.43 6.86 9.69
C ASN A 38 56.21 8.21 10.43
N ILE A 39 55.06 8.37 11.08
CA ILE A 39 54.77 9.52 11.93
C ILE A 39 55.41 9.28 13.30
N PHE A 40 56.51 9.97 13.59
CA PHE A 40 57.24 9.83 14.85
C PHE A 40 57.60 11.18 15.46
N ILE A 41 56.94 11.53 16.56
CA ILE A 41 57.31 12.67 17.40
C ILE A 41 57.68 12.13 18.78
N PRO A 42 58.96 12.17 19.20
CA PRO A 42 59.41 11.67 20.50
C PRO A 42 58.85 12.49 21.68
N LYS A 43 58.74 11.86 22.85
CA LYS A 43 58.39 12.55 24.10
C LYS A 43 59.34 13.73 24.37
N GLY A 44 58.76 14.92 24.55
CA GLY A 44 59.45 16.18 24.81
C GLY A 44 60.01 16.86 23.56
N SER A 45 59.62 16.43 22.37
CA SER A 45 60.02 17.12 21.13
C SER A 45 59.28 18.46 20.99
N PRO A 46 59.98 19.57 20.67
CA PRO A 46 59.34 20.83 20.33
C PRO A 46 58.39 20.73 19.12
N GLU A 47 58.56 19.72 18.27
CA GLU A 47 57.66 19.45 17.14
C GLU A 47 56.25 19.01 17.59
N ALA A 48 56.11 18.60 18.85
CA ALA A 48 54.82 18.29 19.46
C ALA A 48 54.08 19.55 19.95
N ASP A 49 54.68 20.74 19.87
CA ASP A 49 54.08 21.96 20.37
C ASP A 49 53.03 22.53 19.41
N VAL A 50 52.00 23.17 19.97
CA VAL A 50 51.04 23.94 19.17
C VAL A 50 51.76 25.15 18.56
N ILE A 51 51.52 25.40 17.27
CA ILE A 51 52.15 26.53 16.58
C ILE A 51 51.82 27.86 17.28
N SER A 52 52.80 28.76 17.35
CA SER A 52 52.70 30.02 18.11
C SER A 52 51.51 30.90 17.72
N ALA A 53 51.09 30.86 16.44
CA ALA A 53 49.97 31.64 15.93
C ALA A 53 48.62 31.29 16.59
N VAL A 54 48.47 30.08 17.14
CA VAL A 54 47.26 29.60 17.82
C VAL A 54 47.57 29.02 19.19
N ALA A 55 48.61 29.50 19.86
CA ALA A 55 49.07 28.97 21.15
C ALA A 55 47.92 28.84 22.17
N PRO A 56 47.88 27.74 22.96
CA PRO A 56 46.92 27.57 24.05
C PRO A 56 47.05 28.69 25.08
N ALA A 57 45.92 29.13 25.63
CA ALA A 57 45.86 29.93 26.83
C ALA A 57 46.13 29.07 28.08
N GLU A 58 46.26 29.70 29.25
CA GLU A 58 46.63 29.02 30.50
C GLU A 58 45.67 27.90 30.89
N ASP A 59 44.37 28.04 30.59
CA ASP A 59 43.31 27.10 30.99
C ASP A 59 42.80 26.21 29.83
N ASP A 60 43.38 26.33 28.63
CA ASP A 60 42.95 25.51 27.49
C ASP A 60 43.40 24.05 27.65
N ILE A 61 42.51 23.09 27.39
CA ILE A 61 42.85 21.67 27.50
C ILE A 61 43.74 21.24 26.32
N TRP A 62 44.90 20.66 26.60
CA TRP A 62 45.83 20.18 25.57
C TRP A 62 46.15 18.69 25.74
N LEU A 63 45.70 17.87 24.78
CA LEU A 63 45.86 16.42 24.80
C LEU A 63 46.91 15.95 23.78
N LYS A 64 47.84 15.11 24.25
CA LYS A 64 48.84 14.45 23.40
C LYS A 64 48.30 13.12 22.90
N LYS A 65 48.39 12.87 21.59
CA LYS A 65 47.84 11.67 20.95
C LYS A 65 48.93 10.81 20.28
N THR A 66 48.83 9.50 20.44
CA THR A 66 49.80 8.52 19.91
C THR A 66 49.31 7.81 18.64
N SER A 67 48.14 8.20 18.12
CA SER A 67 47.54 7.73 16.87
C SER A 67 46.87 8.88 16.09
N SER A 68 46.40 8.60 14.88
CA SER A 68 45.61 9.55 14.08
C SER A 68 44.29 9.92 14.76
N GLY A 69 43.55 8.94 15.31
CA GLY A 69 42.28 9.16 16.00
C GLY A 69 42.43 9.65 17.45
N VAL A 70 41.91 10.85 17.73
CA VAL A 70 41.95 11.46 19.06
C VAL A 70 41.14 10.66 20.09
N PHE A 71 39.97 10.15 19.71
CA PHE A 71 39.10 9.37 20.61
C PHE A 71 39.69 8.01 20.99
N ASN A 72 40.61 7.48 20.18
CA ASN A 72 41.23 6.18 20.38
C ASN A 72 42.52 6.23 21.21
N SER A 73 43.19 7.37 21.26
CA SER A 73 44.51 7.50 21.90
C SER A 73 44.56 8.56 23.02
N THR A 74 43.42 9.11 23.41
CA THR A 74 43.29 10.07 24.51
C THR A 74 42.02 9.77 25.33
N ASN A 75 41.84 10.49 26.43
CA ASN A 75 40.63 10.46 27.25
C ASN A 75 39.62 11.56 26.86
N ILE A 76 39.66 12.08 25.62
CA ILE A 76 38.84 13.22 25.20
C ILE A 76 37.33 13.00 25.35
N ASP A 77 36.81 11.79 25.06
CA ASP A 77 35.37 11.46 25.20
C ASP A 77 34.89 11.62 26.64
N TYR A 78 35.72 11.20 27.61
CA TYR A 78 35.42 11.34 29.03
C TYR A 78 35.39 12.82 29.44
N ILE A 79 36.35 13.62 28.95
CA ILE A 79 36.42 15.05 29.24
C ILE A 79 35.21 15.78 28.65
N LEU A 80 34.91 15.57 27.36
CA LEU A 80 33.80 16.20 26.66
C LEU A 80 32.45 15.91 27.33
N ARG A 81 32.23 14.66 27.76
CA ARG A 81 31.02 14.27 28.51
C ARG A 81 30.92 14.97 29.86
N ASN A 82 32.02 15.09 30.60
CA ASN A 82 32.03 15.80 31.88
C ASN A 82 31.79 17.31 31.73
N LEU A 83 32.20 17.88 30.59
CA LEU A 83 31.92 19.28 30.24
C LEU A 83 30.52 19.49 29.66
N GLY A 84 29.74 18.42 29.46
CA GLY A 84 28.39 18.50 28.89
C GLY A 84 28.36 18.92 27.42
N VAL A 85 29.42 18.65 26.67
CA VAL A 85 29.54 19.06 25.27
C VAL A 85 28.74 18.12 24.37
N GLU A 86 27.79 18.68 23.61
CA GLU A 86 27.01 17.93 22.60
C GLU A 86 27.45 18.27 21.17
N PHE A 87 28.02 19.47 20.95
CA PHE A 87 28.44 19.98 19.66
C PHE A 87 29.96 20.11 19.57
N LEU A 88 30.56 19.58 18.51
CA LEU A 88 32.01 19.62 18.29
C LEU A 88 32.34 20.33 16.99
N VAL A 89 33.16 21.39 17.09
CA VAL A 89 33.72 22.09 15.94
C VAL A 89 35.15 21.60 15.73
N VAL A 90 35.40 20.95 14.60
CA VAL A 90 36.67 20.32 14.27
C VAL A 90 37.39 21.13 13.18
N MET A 91 38.65 21.46 13.45
CA MET A 91 39.59 22.04 12.50
C MET A 91 41.00 21.54 12.78
N GLY A 92 41.84 21.35 11.76
CA GLY A 92 43.16 20.75 11.99
C GLY A 92 43.99 20.46 10.75
N PHE A 93 45.17 19.88 10.99
CA PHE A 93 46.05 19.39 9.95
C PHE A 93 45.78 17.92 9.65
N LEU A 94 46.04 17.51 8.40
CA LEU A 94 45.74 16.20 7.82
C LEU A 94 44.23 15.93 7.78
N THR A 95 43.54 16.68 6.91
CA THR A 95 42.09 16.54 6.64
C THR A 95 41.69 15.09 6.39
N ASP A 96 42.50 14.35 5.66
CA ASP A 96 42.28 12.95 5.24
C ASP A 96 42.81 11.91 6.23
N GLN A 97 43.21 12.33 7.43
CA GLN A 97 43.65 11.42 8.50
C GLN A 97 43.06 11.85 9.84
N CYS A 98 43.75 12.74 10.56
CA CYS A 98 43.43 13.07 11.94
C CYS A 98 42.07 13.77 12.07
N VAL A 99 41.73 14.65 11.12
CA VAL A 99 40.45 15.35 11.09
C VAL A 99 39.31 14.38 10.73
N ASP A 100 39.48 13.59 9.67
CA ASP A 100 38.51 12.58 9.24
C ASP A 100 38.16 11.61 10.39
N MET A 101 39.17 11.01 11.02
CA MET A 101 38.94 10.10 12.15
C MET A 101 38.25 10.79 13.33
N ALA A 102 38.63 12.03 13.66
CA ALA A 102 37.99 12.77 14.74
C ALA A 102 36.51 13.04 14.44
N VAL A 103 36.17 13.39 13.20
CA VAL A 103 34.79 13.63 12.76
C VAL A 103 33.95 12.37 12.86
N ARG A 104 34.43 11.26 12.29
CA ARG A 104 33.69 9.99 12.28
C ARG A 104 33.51 9.41 13.67
N ASP A 105 34.59 9.34 14.45
CA ASP A 105 34.56 8.81 15.82
C ASP A 105 33.63 9.65 16.71
N ALA A 106 33.62 10.98 16.53
CA ALA A 106 32.70 11.87 17.24
C ALA A 106 31.23 11.61 16.86
N ALA A 107 30.93 11.50 15.56
CA ALA A 107 29.59 11.23 15.08
C ALA A 107 29.07 9.88 15.60
N ASP A 108 29.88 8.82 15.54
CA ASP A 108 29.52 7.48 16.06
C ASP A 108 29.31 7.48 17.58
N LYS A 109 29.96 8.39 18.30
CA LYS A 109 29.80 8.57 19.75
C LYS A 109 28.62 9.47 20.14
N GLY A 110 27.88 10.00 19.16
CA GLY A 110 26.66 10.78 19.36
C GLY A 110 26.85 12.29 19.45
N TYR A 111 28.03 12.83 19.11
CA TYR A 111 28.24 14.28 19.05
C TYR A 111 27.71 14.86 17.74
N GLN A 112 27.19 16.09 17.77
CA GLN A 112 26.87 16.86 16.58
C GLN A 112 28.13 17.56 16.07
N VAL A 113 28.60 17.21 14.87
CA VAL A 113 29.92 17.64 14.40
C VAL A 113 29.81 18.71 13.31
N ILE A 114 30.63 19.74 13.42
CA ILE A 114 30.89 20.75 12.40
C ILE A 114 32.37 20.68 12.02
N CYS A 115 32.70 20.53 10.74
CA CYS A 115 34.07 20.62 10.23
C CYS A 115 34.26 21.94 9.49
N ILE A 116 35.27 22.72 9.90
CA ILE A 116 35.60 23.99 9.25
C ILE A 116 36.59 23.74 8.11
N ALA A 117 36.07 23.64 6.89
CA ALA A 117 36.80 23.17 5.72
C ALA A 117 38.06 24.00 5.42
N ASP A 118 37.92 25.31 5.34
CA ASP A 118 39.01 26.25 5.05
C ASP A 118 39.99 26.45 6.22
N ALA A 119 39.66 25.90 7.39
CA ALA A 119 40.56 25.77 8.54
C ALA A 119 41.19 24.37 8.64
N CYS A 120 40.99 23.51 7.65
CA CYS A 120 41.63 22.21 7.53
C CYS A 120 42.61 22.17 6.35
N THR A 121 43.64 21.32 6.42
CA THR A 121 44.54 21.10 5.27
C THR A 121 45.16 19.71 5.28
N THR A 122 45.60 19.23 4.11
CA THR A 122 46.48 18.05 3.98
C THR A 122 47.48 18.27 2.84
N HIS A 123 48.24 17.25 2.46
CA HIS A 123 49.38 17.36 1.53
C HIS A 123 49.04 17.92 0.15
N THR A 124 47.81 17.71 -0.34
CA THR A 124 47.33 18.24 -1.62
C THR A 124 45.88 18.70 -1.49
N GLN A 125 45.50 19.66 -2.32
CA GLN A 125 44.12 20.13 -2.42
C GLN A 125 43.17 18.99 -2.80
N GLU A 126 43.59 18.11 -3.72
CA GLU A 126 42.81 16.93 -4.12
C GLU A 126 42.53 16.00 -2.93
N ARG A 127 43.54 15.69 -2.10
CA ARG A 127 43.35 14.85 -0.91
C ARG A 127 42.44 15.53 0.11
N HIS A 128 42.56 16.85 0.26
CA HIS A 128 41.71 17.65 1.14
C HIS A 128 40.23 17.55 0.73
N GLU A 129 39.94 17.81 -0.55
CA GLU A 129 38.58 17.75 -1.11
C GLU A 129 38.03 16.32 -1.10
N ASN A 130 38.86 15.31 -1.36
CA ASN A 130 38.47 13.90 -1.27
C ASN A 130 38.04 13.53 0.15
N ALA A 131 38.77 13.97 1.17
CA ALA A 131 38.43 13.71 2.56
C ALA A 131 37.15 14.40 3.01
N LEU A 132 37.02 15.70 2.72
CA LEU A 132 35.79 16.45 3.00
C LEU A 132 34.57 15.76 2.38
N ARG A 133 34.69 15.29 1.13
CA ARG A 133 33.63 14.51 0.48
C ARG A 133 33.37 13.16 1.16
N ALA A 134 34.44 12.48 1.58
CA ALA A 134 34.32 11.16 2.20
C ALA A 134 33.61 11.21 3.57
N PHE A 135 33.88 12.23 4.40
CA PHE A 135 33.29 12.34 5.73
C PHE A 135 32.15 13.37 5.87
N GLY A 136 31.81 14.10 4.81
CA GLY A 136 30.75 15.12 4.85
C GLY A 136 29.35 14.60 5.21
N GLY A 137 29.10 13.30 5.09
CA GLY A 137 27.86 12.67 5.58
C GLY A 137 27.76 12.54 7.10
N TYR A 138 28.87 12.76 7.83
CA TYR A 138 28.96 12.57 9.29
C TYR A 138 29.07 13.90 10.06
N CYS A 139 29.19 15.03 9.36
CA CYS A 139 29.27 16.36 9.97
C CYS A 139 28.72 17.45 9.04
N ARG A 140 28.36 18.61 9.59
CA ARG A 140 28.16 19.83 8.78
C ARG A 140 29.52 20.37 8.33
N ILE A 141 29.71 20.60 7.04
CA ILE A 141 30.92 21.25 6.52
C ILE A 141 30.62 22.74 6.33
N MET A 142 31.45 23.59 6.90
CA MET A 142 31.30 25.06 6.83
C MET A 142 32.63 25.72 6.50
N SER A 143 32.57 26.88 5.87
CA SER A 143 33.68 27.83 5.83
C SER A 143 33.81 28.58 7.16
N THR A 144 34.96 29.21 7.37
CA THR A 144 35.22 30.05 8.55
C THR A 144 34.18 31.18 8.64
N ASP A 145 33.84 31.80 7.52
CA ASP A 145 32.90 32.94 7.48
C ASP A 145 31.46 32.51 7.79
N GLU A 146 31.00 31.39 7.22
CA GLU A 146 29.66 30.84 7.51
C GLU A 146 29.52 30.50 9.00
N PHE A 147 30.55 29.86 9.58
CA PHE A 147 30.54 29.51 10.99
C PHE A 147 30.50 30.74 11.90
N ILE A 148 31.30 31.77 11.57
CA ILE A 148 31.33 33.03 12.34
C ILE A 148 29.99 33.76 12.24
N GLN A 149 29.38 33.80 11.05
CA GLN A 149 28.06 34.40 10.88
C GLN A 149 26.98 33.67 11.71
N GLU A 150 27.03 32.34 11.75
CA GLU A 150 26.07 31.54 12.51
C GLU A 150 26.16 31.82 14.01
N ILE A 151 27.36 31.78 14.60
CA ILE A 151 27.55 32.02 16.04
C ILE A 151 27.29 33.49 16.44
N GLN A 152 27.54 34.44 15.55
CA GLN A 152 27.25 35.85 15.80
C GLN A 152 25.75 36.19 15.62
N GLY A 153 25.07 35.51 14.68
CA GLY A 153 23.64 35.65 14.44
C GLY A 153 22.79 35.18 15.61
N SER A 154 23.23 34.13 16.31
CA SER A 154 22.57 33.60 17.52
C SER A 154 22.66 34.54 18.73
N ASN A 155 23.63 35.46 18.78
CA ASN A 155 23.84 36.37 19.91
C ASN A 155 22.91 37.60 19.92
N ASN A 156 22.15 37.86 18.85
CA ASN A 156 21.19 38.97 18.79
C ASN A 156 19.78 38.60 19.29
N SER A 157 19.55 37.35 19.66
CA SER A 157 18.31 36.87 20.27
C SER A 157 18.52 36.58 21.75
N ASN A 158 18.05 37.48 22.62
CA ASN A 158 17.89 37.19 24.05
C ASN A 158 16.87 36.06 24.24
N ASN A 159 17.32 34.81 24.26
CA ASN A 159 16.65 33.72 24.96
C ASN A 159 17.59 32.52 25.14
N SER A 160 17.65 32.03 26.36
CA SER A 160 18.46 30.93 26.88
C SER A 160 17.96 29.54 26.45
N ASP A 161 17.58 29.37 25.19
CA ASP A 161 17.25 28.06 24.62
C ASP A 161 17.99 27.93 23.29
N PHE A 162 19.08 27.16 23.29
CA PHE A 162 19.76 26.71 22.08
C PHE A 162 18.93 25.61 21.41
N SER A 163 17.64 25.85 21.17
CA SER A 163 16.77 24.98 20.40
C SER A 163 17.05 25.23 18.92
N MET A 164 18.11 24.63 18.41
CA MET A 164 18.45 24.65 17.00
C MET A 164 17.39 23.83 16.25
N LYS A 165 16.37 24.53 15.73
CA LYS A 165 15.36 23.96 14.85
C LYS A 165 16.10 23.29 13.68
N LEU A 166 15.86 22.00 13.51
CA LEU A 166 16.18 21.21 12.32
C LEU A 166 15.53 21.86 11.09
N ALA A 167 16.17 22.88 10.54
CA ALA A 167 16.04 23.21 9.14
C ALA A 167 16.93 22.22 8.40
N VAL A 168 16.32 21.13 7.94
CA VAL A 168 16.86 20.32 6.84
C VAL A 168 16.85 21.24 5.62
N ASN A 169 17.84 22.13 5.54
CA ASN A 169 17.91 23.16 4.52
C ASN A 169 18.54 22.58 3.26
N GLU A 170 17.98 23.02 2.14
CA GLU A 170 18.10 22.63 0.74
C GLU A 170 19.51 22.47 0.14
N GLN A 171 20.60 22.53 0.91
CA GLN A 171 21.95 22.23 0.41
C GLN A 171 22.21 20.73 0.18
N GLN A 172 21.39 19.84 0.77
CA GLN A 172 21.40 18.42 0.41
C GLN A 172 20.89 18.16 -1.02
N LYS A 173 20.23 19.13 -1.68
CA LYS A 173 19.88 19.02 -3.11
C LYS A 173 21.07 19.24 -4.05
N ASN A 174 22.14 19.91 -3.61
CA ASN A 174 23.29 20.24 -4.48
C ASN A 174 24.54 19.38 -4.25
N LEU A 175 24.54 18.48 -3.26
CA LEU A 175 25.60 17.47 -3.10
C LEU A 175 25.34 16.18 -3.92
N SER A 176 24.20 16.09 -4.62
CA SER A 176 23.94 14.98 -5.56
C SER A 176 24.77 15.06 -6.84
N SER A 177 25.41 16.20 -7.14
CA SER A 177 26.09 16.41 -8.42
C SER A 177 27.49 15.77 -8.51
N TYR A 178 28.01 15.20 -7.41
CA TYR A 178 29.31 14.50 -7.40
C TYR A 178 29.27 13.17 -6.65
N ALA A 179 28.08 12.60 -6.47
CA ALA A 179 27.99 11.16 -6.29
C ALA A 179 28.62 10.51 -7.52
N CYS A 180 29.47 9.50 -7.33
CA CYS A 180 29.62 8.47 -8.35
C CYS A 180 28.19 8.09 -8.72
N SER A 181 27.74 8.44 -9.93
CA SER A 181 26.32 8.46 -10.29
C SER A 181 25.82 7.02 -10.41
N TYR A 182 25.57 6.38 -9.28
CA TYR A 182 24.85 5.12 -9.25
C TYR A 182 23.46 5.43 -9.76
N LEU A 183 23.14 4.88 -10.92
CA LEU A 183 21.79 4.90 -11.48
C LEU A 183 20.83 4.45 -10.39
N GLN A 184 19.89 5.32 -10.03
CA GLN A 184 18.75 4.94 -9.21
C GLN A 184 17.67 4.38 -10.11
N PRO A 185 16.88 3.39 -9.66
CA PRO A 185 15.68 2.97 -10.37
C PRO A 185 14.76 4.17 -10.60
N THR A 186 14.36 4.40 -11.84
CA THR A 186 13.34 5.41 -12.18
C THR A 186 12.02 5.02 -11.54
N ALA A 187 11.35 5.95 -10.85
CA ALA A 187 10.00 5.75 -10.37
C ALA A 187 9.05 5.55 -11.57
N LEU A 188 8.21 4.52 -11.49
CA LEU A 188 7.25 4.19 -12.54
C LEU A 188 5.84 4.31 -11.99
N THR A 189 4.96 4.93 -12.78
CA THR A 189 3.52 4.96 -12.54
C THR A 189 2.85 4.02 -13.53
N MET A 190 1.88 3.22 -13.06
CA MET A 190 1.13 2.29 -13.91
C MET A 190 -0.30 2.79 -14.17
N LEU A 191 -0.66 2.91 -15.44
CA LEU A 191 -2.06 3.06 -15.86
C LEU A 191 -2.71 1.68 -15.87
N VAL A 192 -3.73 1.47 -15.04
CA VAL A 192 -4.34 0.16 -14.82
C VAL A 192 -5.81 0.09 -15.20
N THR A 193 -6.24 -1.09 -15.65
CA THR A 193 -7.64 -1.50 -15.77
C THR A 193 -7.79 -2.86 -15.10
N THR A 194 -8.93 -3.10 -14.45
CA THR A 194 -9.30 -4.44 -13.98
C THR A 194 -10.26 -5.06 -14.98
N ASP A 195 -9.83 -6.12 -15.65
CA ASP A 195 -10.60 -6.72 -16.74
C ASP A 195 -11.67 -7.71 -16.25
N LEU A 196 -12.30 -8.40 -17.19
CA LEU A 196 -13.40 -9.34 -16.99
C LEU A 196 -13.03 -10.57 -16.13
N THR A 197 -11.73 -10.86 -15.97
CA THR A 197 -11.23 -11.94 -15.09
C THR A 197 -10.87 -11.46 -13.69
N GLY A 198 -11.08 -10.18 -13.39
CA GLY A 198 -10.73 -9.59 -12.10
C GLY A 198 -9.24 -9.37 -11.90
N ILE A 199 -8.43 -9.45 -12.97
CA ILE A 199 -6.99 -9.20 -12.94
C ILE A 199 -6.73 -7.74 -13.31
N THR A 200 -5.88 -7.08 -12.53
CA THR A 200 -5.45 -5.71 -12.77
C THR A 200 -4.27 -5.71 -13.75
N ARG A 201 -4.48 -5.16 -14.94
CA ARG A 201 -3.49 -5.11 -16.04
C ARG A 201 -3.27 -3.67 -16.49
N GLY A 202 -2.16 -3.38 -17.15
CA GLY A 202 -1.84 -1.99 -17.49
C GLY A 202 -0.50 -1.81 -18.17
N ARG A 203 -0.06 -0.55 -18.24
CA ARG A 203 1.27 -0.16 -18.74
C ARG A 203 1.90 0.88 -17.83
N THR A 204 3.22 0.82 -17.72
CA THR A 204 4.00 1.75 -16.91
C THR A 204 4.66 2.82 -17.77
N PHE A 205 4.91 3.98 -17.15
CA PHE A 205 5.71 5.06 -17.70
C PHE A 205 6.50 5.74 -16.55
N PRO A 206 7.58 6.48 -16.85
CA PRO A 206 8.30 7.24 -15.82
C PRO A 206 7.38 8.22 -15.11
N THR A 207 7.29 8.19 -13.77
CA THR A 207 6.36 9.02 -12.99
C THR A 207 6.45 10.52 -13.30
N GLU A 208 7.64 11.01 -13.65
CA GLU A 208 7.87 12.41 -14.03
C GLU A 208 7.16 12.81 -15.35
N ALA A 209 6.89 11.85 -16.23
CA ALA A 209 6.21 12.06 -17.51
C ALA A 209 4.67 12.08 -17.40
N ILE A 210 4.11 12.02 -16.18
CA ILE A 210 2.66 11.87 -15.95
C ILE A 210 1.79 12.90 -16.67
N ASN A 211 2.29 14.12 -16.84
CA ASN A 211 1.55 15.18 -17.54
C ASN A 211 1.30 14.86 -19.03
N GLU A 212 2.11 14.01 -19.66
CA GLU A 212 1.93 13.56 -21.05
C GLU A 212 0.78 12.53 -21.19
N TYR A 213 0.46 11.84 -20.09
CA TYR A 213 -0.48 10.73 -20.08
C TYR A 213 -1.88 11.10 -19.58
N TRP A 214 -2.08 12.26 -18.95
CA TRP A 214 -3.41 12.62 -18.42
C TRP A 214 -4.50 12.67 -19.48
N ASP A 215 -4.22 13.30 -20.61
CA ASP A 215 -5.24 13.56 -21.63
C ASP A 215 -5.25 12.47 -22.70
N SER A 216 -4.12 11.79 -22.91
CA SER A 216 -3.96 10.80 -23.98
C SER A 216 -3.99 9.35 -23.48
N GLY A 217 -3.70 9.12 -22.20
CA GLY A 217 -3.54 7.77 -21.65
C GLY A 217 -2.42 6.98 -22.30
N CYS A 218 -2.52 5.64 -22.28
CA CYS A 218 -1.61 4.76 -23.01
C CYS A 218 -2.36 3.82 -23.95
N GLY A 219 -1.70 3.28 -24.98
CA GLY A 219 -2.31 2.30 -25.89
C GLY A 219 -2.73 1.01 -25.18
N TRP A 220 -3.82 0.40 -25.64
CA TRP A 220 -4.38 -0.84 -25.14
C TRP A 220 -4.90 -1.71 -26.28
N VAL A 221 -5.04 -3.02 -26.05
CA VAL A 221 -5.44 -3.98 -27.08
C VAL A 221 -6.80 -4.58 -26.71
N PRO A 222 -7.83 -4.50 -27.57
CA PRO A 222 -9.16 -5.08 -27.31
C PRO A 222 -9.12 -6.55 -26.86
N ALA A 223 -8.30 -7.36 -27.54
CA ALA A 223 -8.19 -8.81 -27.30
C ALA A 223 -7.71 -9.16 -25.88
N ASN A 224 -7.07 -8.23 -25.15
CA ASN A 224 -6.69 -8.44 -23.76
C ASN A 224 -7.91 -8.74 -22.87
N SER A 225 -9.08 -8.19 -23.22
CA SER A 225 -10.32 -8.44 -22.46
C SER A 225 -10.86 -9.86 -22.61
N ALA A 226 -10.32 -10.63 -23.56
CA ALA A 226 -10.68 -12.02 -23.82
C ALA A 226 -9.66 -13.03 -23.25
N LEU A 227 -8.66 -12.57 -22.49
CA LEU A 227 -7.74 -13.44 -21.75
C LEU A 227 -8.52 -14.20 -20.68
N THR A 228 -8.31 -15.52 -20.60
CA THR A 228 -8.73 -16.33 -19.45
C THR A 228 -7.83 -16.06 -18.24
N PRO A 229 -8.17 -16.54 -17.03
CA PRO A 229 -7.26 -16.50 -15.88
C PRO A 229 -5.92 -17.20 -16.11
N GLN A 230 -5.84 -18.09 -17.12
CA GLN A 230 -4.63 -18.81 -17.52
C GLN A 230 -3.84 -18.12 -18.64
N ASP A 231 -4.13 -16.84 -18.90
CA ASP A 231 -3.47 -16.00 -19.93
C ASP A 231 -3.61 -16.55 -21.36
N VAL A 232 -4.71 -17.25 -21.67
CA VAL A 232 -5.03 -17.69 -23.04
C VAL A 232 -6.14 -16.81 -23.61
N ILE A 233 -5.94 -16.26 -24.81
CA ILE A 233 -6.99 -15.48 -25.50
C ILE A 233 -8.01 -16.47 -26.09
N ALA A 234 -9.28 -16.30 -25.78
CA ALA A 234 -10.33 -17.15 -26.33
C ALA A 234 -10.49 -16.97 -27.85
N ASP A 235 -10.36 -18.05 -28.64
CA ASP A 235 -10.42 -17.99 -30.12
C ASP A 235 -11.70 -17.36 -30.68
N SER A 236 -12.84 -17.56 -30.00
CA SER A 236 -14.15 -17.06 -30.41
C SER A 236 -14.45 -15.63 -29.94
N ASN A 237 -13.43 -14.86 -29.54
CA ASN A 237 -13.63 -13.49 -29.08
C ASN A 237 -14.05 -12.55 -30.24
N PRO A 238 -14.82 -11.48 -29.96
CA PRO A 238 -15.33 -10.61 -31.02
C PRO A 238 -14.29 -9.59 -31.56
N TRP A 239 -13.07 -9.56 -31.04
CA TRP A 239 -12.08 -8.52 -31.32
C TRP A 239 -11.04 -8.92 -32.39
N GLY A 240 -10.67 -10.20 -32.42
CA GLY A 240 -9.63 -10.70 -33.33
C GLY A 240 -8.27 -10.03 -33.12
N SER A 241 -7.51 -9.82 -34.20
CA SER A 241 -6.17 -9.22 -34.18
C SER A 241 -6.16 -7.72 -34.54
N HIS A 242 -7.31 -7.05 -34.52
CA HIS A 242 -7.46 -5.69 -35.02
C HIS A 242 -7.97 -4.73 -33.93
N GLY A 243 -7.71 -3.43 -34.15
CA GLY A 243 -8.17 -2.35 -33.28
C GLY A 243 -7.13 -1.95 -32.24
N ASP A 244 -7.17 -0.66 -31.89
CA ASP A 244 -6.35 -0.06 -30.85
C ASP A 244 -7.26 0.73 -29.93
N LEU A 245 -7.03 0.61 -28.62
CA LEU A 245 -7.76 1.32 -27.58
C LEU A 245 -6.80 2.20 -26.80
N ARG A 246 -7.34 3.01 -25.89
CA ARG A 246 -6.56 3.75 -24.89
C ARG A 246 -7.03 3.41 -23.49
N LEU A 247 -6.10 3.29 -22.56
CA LEU A 247 -6.36 3.39 -21.12
C LEU A 247 -6.29 4.87 -20.75
N LEU A 248 -7.43 5.51 -20.56
CA LEU A 248 -7.52 6.92 -20.16
C LEU A 248 -7.55 7.02 -18.63
N PRO A 249 -6.54 7.66 -18.00
CA PRO A 249 -6.45 7.75 -16.55
C PRO A 249 -7.53 8.64 -15.93
N ASP A 250 -8.09 8.17 -14.82
CA ASP A 250 -8.91 8.98 -13.92
C ASP A 250 -8.05 9.58 -12.79
N ARG A 251 -7.93 10.91 -12.78
CA ARG A 251 -7.06 11.65 -11.86
C ARG A 251 -7.39 11.40 -10.39
N GLU A 252 -8.67 11.27 -10.06
CA GLU A 252 -9.13 11.09 -8.68
C GLU A 252 -8.90 9.66 -8.16
N SER A 253 -8.53 8.74 -9.04
CA SER A 253 -8.32 7.32 -8.71
C SER A 253 -6.86 6.97 -8.40
N ARG A 254 -5.93 7.93 -8.47
CA ARG A 254 -4.50 7.67 -8.27
C ARG A 254 -4.22 7.18 -6.85
N VAL A 255 -3.44 6.12 -6.74
CA VAL A 255 -2.97 5.54 -5.48
C VAL A 255 -1.45 5.56 -5.45
N GLN A 256 -0.89 6.18 -4.41
CA GLN A 256 0.55 6.26 -4.19
C GLN A 256 0.93 5.81 -2.79
N ILE A 257 1.92 4.93 -2.69
CA ILE A 257 2.51 4.48 -1.43
C ILE A 257 4.04 4.56 -1.57
N SER A 258 4.64 5.50 -0.84
CA SER A 258 6.06 5.83 -0.95
C SER A 258 6.97 5.04 0.00
N ASN A 259 6.41 4.25 0.92
CA ASN A 259 7.16 3.43 1.87
C ASN A 259 6.42 2.13 2.20
N GLY A 260 7.16 1.13 2.64
CA GLY A 260 6.61 -0.17 3.03
C GLY A 260 7.61 -0.97 3.86
N PRO A 261 7.31 -2.26 4.12
CA PRO A 261 8.18 -3.15 4.86
C PRO A 261 9.62 -3.24 4.32
N ASP A 262 9.79 -3.19 2.99
CA ASP A 262 11.11 -3.17 2.36
C ASP A 262 11.48 -1.71 1.98
N PRO A 263 12.45 -1.08 2.65
CA PRO A 263 12.86 0.30 2.36
C PRO A 263 13.52 0.46 0.98
N LYS A 264 13.81 -0.64 0.27
CA LYS A 264 14.35 -0.65 -1.09
C LYS A 264 13.29 -0.96 -2.15
N ALA A 265 12.06 -1.26 -1.76
CA ALA A 265 10.99 -1.50 -2.71
C ALA A 265 10.70 -0.22 -3.52
N PRO A 266 10.42 -0.34 -4.83
CA PRO A 266 9.96 0.80 -5.61
C PRO A 266 8.62 1.31 -5.07
N MET A 267 8.35 2.60 -5.29
CA MET A 267 7.06 3.20 -4.97
C MET A 267 5.92 2.44 -5.68
N PHE A 268 4.85 2.15 -4.95
CA PHE A 268 3.61 1.66 -5.53
C PHE A 268 2.82 2.88 -6.03
N ASP A 269 2.68 3.04 -7.34
CA ASP A 269 1.96 4.17 -7.95
C ASP A 269 1.12 3.68 -9.13
N ILE A 270 -0.19 3.64 -8.93
CA ILE A 270 -1.16 3.18 -9.94
C ILE A 270 -2.26 4.22 -10.14
N ILE A 271 -2.84 4.24 -11.33
CA ILE A 271 -3.99 5.09 -11.68
C ILE A 271 -5.01 4.24 -12.41
N HIS A 272 -6.24 4.18 -11.90
CA HIS A 272 -7.33 3.46 -12.58
C HIS A 272 -7.72 4.20 -13.85
N CYS A 273 -7.98 3.43 -14.89
CA CYS A 273 -8.26 3.94 -16.21
C CYS A 273 -9.57 3.39 -16.74
N ASP A 274 -10.22 4.21 -17.57
CA ASP A 274 -11.28 3.76 -18.45
C ASP A 274 -10.67 3.29 -19.77
N ILE A 275 -11.30 2.28 -20.37
CA ILE A 275 -10.92 1.86 -21.71
C ILE A 275 -11.78 2.64 -22.70
N ILE A 276 -11.13 3.34 -23.61
CA ILE A 276 -11.77 4.16 -24.64
C ILE A 276 -11.27 3.80 -26.03
N GLU A 277 -12.07 4.09 -27.04
CA GLU A 277 -11.66 4.11 -28.44
C GLU A 277 -10.66 5.24 -28.71
N THR A 278 -9.92 5.15 -29.80
CA THR A 278 -8.93 6.18 -30.19
C THR A 278 -9.55 7.56 -30.49
N ASP A 279 -10.87 7.63 -30.73
CA ASP A 279 -11.61 8.87 -30.92
C ASP A 279 -12.17 9.47 -29.62
N GLY A 280 -11.87 8.87 -28.47
CA GLY A 280 -12.30 9.34 -27.15
C GLY A 280 -13.63 8.74 -26.66
N LYS A 281 -14.33 7.93 -27.48
CA LYS A 281 -15.59 7.31 -27.04
C LYS A 281 -15.34 6.20 -26.02
N ALA A 282 -16.23 6.11 -25.04
CA ALA A 282 -16.30 5.00 -24.10
C ALA A 282 -16.34 3.65 -24.84
N TRP A 283 -15.43 2.73 -24.50
CA TRP A 283 -15.41 1.41 -25.11
C TRP A 283 -16.40 0.49 -24.40
N LEU A 284 -17.30 -0.14 -25.17
CA LEU A 284 -18.40 -0.95 -24.62
C LEU A 284 -17.95 -2.21 -23.87
N GLY A 285 -16.68 -2.61 -24.00
CA GLY A 285 -16.10 -3.72 -23.26
C GLY A 285 -15.50 -3.33 -21.89
N CYS A 286 -15.52 -2.06 -21.50
CA CYS A 286 -14.91 -1.58 -20.26
C CYS A 286 -15.80 -1.84 -19.02
N PRO A 287 -15.35 -2.65 -18.03
CA PRO A 287 -16.14 -2.93 -16.83
C PRO A 287 -16.33 -1.71 -15.93
N ARG A 288 -15.30 -0.86 -15.82
CA ARG A 288 -15.31 0.36 -15.01
C ARG A 288 -16.32 1.38 -15.55
N GLU A 289 -16.38 1.53 -16.87
CA GLU A 289 -17.38 2.37 -17.54
C GLU A 289 -18.81 1.81 -17.41
N LEU A 290 -19.00 0.49 -17.50
CA LEU A 290 -20.30 -0.12 -17.24
C LEU A 290 -20.82 0.23 -15.83
N LEU A 291 -19.96 0.13 -14.82
CA LEU A 291 -20.32 0.54 -13.45
C LEU A 291 -20.62 2.04 -13.39
N ARG A 292 -19.78 2.89 -14.00
CA ARG A 292 -20.00 4.35 -14.03
C ARG A 292 -21.36 4.71 -14.62
N GLN A 293 -21.72 4.13 -15.76
CA GLN A 293 -23.01 4.34 -16.41
C GLN A 293 -24.16 3.87 -15.53
N GLU A 294 -24.02 2.74 -14.84
CA GLU A 294 -25.05 2.25 -13.94
C GLU A 294 -25.23 3.19 -12.73
N ILE A 295 -24.15 3.66 -12.12
CA ILE A 295 -24.19 4.68 -11.06
C ILE A 295 -24.88 5.96 -11.56
N GLN A 296 -24.59 6.39 -12.78
CA GLN A 296 -25.24 7.54 -13.40
C GLN A 296 -26.76 7.32 -13.57
N ARG A 297 -27.20 6.12 -13.97
CA ARG A 297 -28.64 5.77 -14.05
C ARG A 297 -29.31 5.87 -12.68
N TYR A 298 -28.69 5.37 -11.61
CA TYR A 298 -29.22 5.55 -10.25
C TYR A 298 -29.35 7.02 -9.88
N ARG A 299 -28.36 7.85 -10.22
CA ARG A 299 -28.36 9.27 -9.90
C ARG A 299 -29.42 10.04 -10.70
N GLU A 300 -29.45 9.87 -12.01
CA GLU A 300 -30.25 10.68 -12.93
C GLU A 300 -31.70 10.20 -13.02
N MET A 301 -31.93 8.88 -13.06
CA MET A 301 -33.27 8.33 -13.24
C MET A 301 -34.00 8.15 -11.90
N LEU A 302 -33.26 7.83 -10.83
CA LEU A 302 -33.85 7.48 -9.53
C LEU A 302 -33.58 8.53 -8.44
N GLY A 303 -32.68 9.49 -8.65
CA GLY A 303 -32.33 10.48 -7.62
C GLY A 303 -31.56 9.87 -6.45
N MET A 304 -30.73 8.85 -6.71
CA MET A 304 -30.09 8.03 -5.68
C MET A 304 -28.57 8.04 -5.80
N ARG A 305 -27.91 7.91 -4.66
CA ARG A 305 -26.46 7.69 -4.51
C ARG A 305 -26.24 6.28 -3.97
N ILE A 306 -25.23 5.60 -4.50
CA ILE A 306 -24.84 4.26 -4.07
C ILE A 306 -23.61 4.36 -3.20
N ILE A 307 -23.71 3.81 -1.99
CA ILE A 307 -22.61 3.71 -1.04
C ILE A 307 -22.29 2.23 -0.87
N ALA A 308 -21.02 1.88 -1.00
CA ALA A 308 -20.60 0.48 -0.97
C ALA A 308 -19.27 0.27 -0.25
N ALA A 309 -19.11 -0.91 0.35
CA ALA A 309 -17.86 -1.41 0.91
C ALA A 309 -17.69 -2.89 0.54
N PHE A 310 -16.47 -3.29 0.22
CA PHE A 310 -16.10 -4.67 0.01
C PHE A 310 -15.27 -5.14 1.21
N GLU A 311 -15.65 -6.25 1.81
CA GLU A 311 -14.86 -6.99 2.80
C GLU A 311 -14.10 -8.10 2.05
N HIS A 312 -12.79 -8.21 2.29
CA HIS A 312 -11.95 -9.19 1.60
C HIS A 312 -11.29 -10.14 2.58
N GLU A 313 -11.60 -11.43 2.41
CA GLU A 313 -10.86 -12.52 3.02
C GLU A 313 -9.73 -12.99 2.10
N PHE A 314 -8.59 -13.33 2.69
CA PHE A 314 -7.45 -13.87 1.97
C PHE A 314 -6.63 -14.79 2.86
N ILE A 315 -5.83 -15.65 2.23
CA ILE A 315 -4.82 -16.42 2.94
C ILE A 315 -3.42 -15.85 2.72
N LEU A 316 -2.58 -15.99 3.74
CA LEU A 316 -1.16 -15.70 3.66
C LEU A 316 -0.35 -17.00 3.61
N ASN A 317 0.50 -17.10 2.60
CA ASN A 317 1.46 -18.19 2.42
C ASN A 317 2.89 -17.67 2.57
N GLY A 318 3.78 -18.48 3.14
CA GLY A 318 5.21 -18.16 3.29
C GLY A 318 5.85 -18.93 4.43
N ARG A 319 7.19 -18.96 4.48
CA ARG A 319 7.94 -19.70 5.53
C ARG A 319 7.60 -19.26 6.96
N GLN A 320 7.13 -18.02 7.11
CA GLN A 320 6.77 -17.44 8.39
C GLN A 320 5.37 -17.86 8.87
N CYS A 321 4.51 -18.43 8.01
CA CYS A 321 3.14 -18.79 8.37
C CYS A 321 3.10 -20.09 9.20
N MET A 322 2.43 -20.06 10.35
CA MET A 322 2.20 -21.24 11.19
C MET A 322 0.82 -21.86 10.92
N SER A 323 0.77 -23.18 10.75
CA SER A 323 -0.43 -23.91 10.32
C SER A 323 -1.49 -24.16 11.40
N ASP A 324 -1.14 -24.04 12.69
CA ASP A 324 -1.98 -24.57 13.79
C ASP A 324 -2.29 -23.54 14.89
N LEU A 325 -2.51 -22.28 14.49
CA LEU A 325 -3.00 -21.25 15.41
C LEU A 325 -4.54 -21.30 15.48
N PRO A 326 -5.15 -21.15 16.68
CA PRO A 326 -6.62 -21.15 16.79
C PRO A 326 -7.25 -19.99 16.02
N ALA A 327 -8.38 -20.27 15.36
CA ALA A 327 -9.22 -19.30 14.67
C ALA A 327 -9.57 -18.09 15.57
N PHE A 328 -9.66 -16.90 14.99
CA PHE A 328 -10.00 -15.63 15.67
C PHE A 328 -9.14 -15.27 16.89
N SER A 329 -8.01 -15.96 17.09
CA SER A 329 -7.24 -15.80 18.33
C SER A 329 -6.28 -14.63 18.29
N LEU A 330 -6.05 -14.01 19.46
CA LEU A 330 -4.99 -13.02 19.62
C LEU A 330 -3.63 -13.58 19.18
N ARG A 331 -3.39 -14.88 19.36
CA ARG A 331 -2.14 -15.52 18.94
C ARG A 331 -1.98 -15.52 17.41
N ALA A 332 -3.04 -15.82 16.65
CA ALA A 332 -3.03 -15.70 15.19
C ALA A 332 -2.79 -14.25 14.75
N HIS A 333 -3.47 -13.29 15.38
CA HIS A 333 -3.23 -11.87 15.10
C HIS A 333 -1.78 -11.45 15.41
N ARG A 334 -1.26 -11.78 16.60
CA ARG A 334 0.11 -11.41 17.02
C ARG A 334 1.19 -12.07 16.17
N HIS A 335 0.93 -13.27 15.65
CA HIS A 335 1.84 -13.96 14.74
C HIS A 335 2.05 -13.18 13.42
N MET A 336 1.01 -12.49 12.95
CA MET A 336 1.05 -11.65 11.75
C MET A 336 0.91 -10.15 12.05
N ALA A 337 1.31 -9.71 13.25
CA ALA A 337 1.13 -8.31 13.67
C ALA A 337 1.93 -7.33 12.80
N ASP A 338 3.15 -7.68 12.41
CA ASP A 338 3.98 -6.82 11.56
C ASP A 338 3.35 -6.65 10.16
N PHE A 339 2.86 -7.75 9.57
CA PHE A 339 2.13 -7.69 8.30
C PHE A 339 0.86 -6.85 8.43
N GLY A 340 0.03 -7.12 9.45
CA GLY A 340 -1.20 -6.37 9.69
C GLY A 340 -0.95 -4.87 9.90
N GLY A 341 0.10 -4.52 10.65
CA GLY A 341 0.51 -3.14 10.87
C GLY A 341 0.92 -2.43 9.58
N TRP A 342 1.77 -3.07 8.77
CA TRP A 342 2.19 -2.50 7.47
C TRP A 342 1.05 -2.43 6.46
N LEU A 343 0.17 -3.43 6.41
CA LEU A 343 -0.98 -3.43 5.52
C LEU A 343 -1.94 -2.28 5.85
N VAL A 344 -2.30 -2.12 7.12
CA VAL A 344 -3.17 -1.02 7.56
C VAL A 344 -2.52 0.34 7.27
N ALA A 345 -1.22 0.50 7.57
CA ALA A 345 -0.51 1.75 7.29
C ALA A 345 -0.48 2.09 5.78
N ALA A 346 -0.23 1.09 4.93
CA ALA A 346 -0.20 1.24 3.49
C ALA A 346 -1.58 1.64 2.94
N LEU A 347 -2.64 0.93 3.33
CA LEU A 347 -4.02 1.24 2.96
C LEU A 347 -4.46 2.64 3.44
N GLN A 348 -4.05 3.06 4.64
CA GLN A 348 -4.29 4.41 5.15
C GLN A 348 -3.59 5.47 4.28
N SER A 349 -2.30 5.26 3.95
CA SER A 349 -1.54 6.19 3.10
C SER A 349 -2.12 6.33 1.69
N ALA A 350 -2.73 5.24 1.19
CA ALA A 350 -3.41 5.17 -0.09
C ALA A 350 -4.83 5.76 -0.08
N GLY A 351 -5.35 6.26 1.05
CA GLY A 351 -6.72 6.80 1.13
C GLY A 351 -7.83 5.74 1.05
N VAL A 352 -7.52 4.47 1.32
CA VAL A 352 -8.48 3.34 1.29
C VAL A 352 -9.32 3.29 2.56
N GLU A 353 -8.91 3.99 3.63
CA GLU A 353 -9.63 4.06 4.92
C GLU A 353 -9.91 2.67 5.55
N PRO A 354 -8.88 1.87 5.89
CA PRO A 354 -9.08 0.57 6.54
C PRO A 354 -9.67 0.73 7.95
N GLU A 355 -10.59 -0.17 8.33
CA GLU A 355 -11.25 -0.18 9.64
C GLU A 355 -10.76 -1.32 10.53
N MET A 356 -10.76 -2.56 10.02
CA MET A 356 -10.39 -3.74 10.81
C MET A 356 -9.48 -4.67 10.02
N PHE A 357 -8.47 -5.21 10.71
CA PHE A 357 -7.66 -6.35 10.27
C PHE A 357 -7.77 -7.44 11.33
N LEU A 358 -8.21 -8.64 10.94
CA LEU A 358 -8.46 -9.73 11.88
C LEU A 358 -8.08 -11.10 11.30
N PRO A 359 -7.61 -12.05 12.15
CA PRO A 359 -7.51 -13.45 11.77
C PRO A 359 -8.91 -14.06 11.66
N GLU A 360 -9.14 -14.81 10.60
CA GLU A 360 -10.42 -15.44 10.29
C GLU A 360 -10.51 -16.90 10.77
N TYR A 361 -11.58 -17.60 10.39
CA TYR A 361 -11.82 -18.99 10.75
C TYR A 361 -10.79 -19.96 10.17
N GLY A 362 -10.32 -19.70 8.95
CA GLY A 362 -9.34 -20.50 8.25
C GLY A 362 -7.91 -20.37 8.75
N ARG A 363 -7.09 -21.36 8.41
CA ARG A 363 -5.65 -21.35 8.72
C ARG A 363 -4.95 -20.30 7.88
N SER A 364 -4.16 -19.44 8.53
CA SER A 364 -3.51 -18.30 7.90
C SER A 364 -4.47 -17.41 7.10
N GLN A 365 -5.76 -17.46 7.43
CA GLN A 365 -6.79 -16.64 6.81
C GLN A 365 -6.93 -15.35 7.60
N TYR A 366 -7.03 -14.25 6.87
CA TYR A 366 -7.22 -12.92 7.44
C TYR A 366 -8.28 -12.20 6.64
N GLU A 367 -8.91 -11.23 7.29
CA GLU A 367 -9.85 -10.31 6.68
C GLU A 367 -9.36 -8.88 6.88
N ILE A 368 -9.54 -8.05 5.86
CA ILE A 368 -9.40 -6.60 5.93
C ILE A 368 -10.71 -5.95 5.50
N THR A 369 -11.22 -5.05 6.33
CA THR A 369 -12.40 -4.24 6.01
C THR A 369 -12.02 -2.78 5.89
N CYS A 370 -12.73 -2.06 5.02
CA CYS A 370 -12.52 -0.65 4.77
C CYS A 370 -13.85 0.09 4.86
N ARG A 371 -13.78 1.40 5.14
CA ARG A 371 -14.96 2.26 5.15
C ARG A 371 -15.69 2.20 3.80
N SER A 372 -16.99 2.37 3.83
CA SER A 372 -17.77 2.53 2.62
C SER A 372 -17.46 3.85 1.92
N THR A 373 -17.59 3.85 0.59
CA THR A 373 -17.43 5.03 -0.25
C THR A 373 -18.48 5.02 -1.37
N GLU A 374 -18.59 6.11 -2.13
CA GLU A 374 -19.63 6.29 -3.14
C GLU A 374 -19.22 5.76 -4.52
N GLY A 375 -20.14 5.07 -5.19
CA GLY A 375 -20.09 4.76 -6.61
C GLY A 375 -18.85 3.98 -7.05
N VAL A 376 -18.23 4.41 -8.14
CA VAL A 376 -17.08 3.72 -8.77
C VAL A 376 -15.89 3.60 -7.82
N ALA A 377 -15.70 4.58 -6.94
CA ALA A 377 -14.61 4.58 -5.97
C ALA A 377 -14.66 3.36 -5.03
N ALA A 378 -15.84 2.75 -4.81
CA ALA A 378 -15.96 1.55 -3.99
C ALA A 378 -15.35 0.32 -4.69
N ALA A 379 -15.57 0.18 -5.99
CA ALA A 379 -14.95 -0.87 -6.80
C ALA A 379 -13.44 -0.64 -6.99
N ASP A 380 -13.02 0.61 -7.22
CA ASP A 380 -11.59 0.98 -7.26
C ASP A 380 -10.91 0.66 -5.91
N ARG A 381 -11.57 0.96 -4.78
CA ARG A 381 -11.10 0.61 -3.43
C ARG A 381 -10.94 -0.90 -3.25
N ALA A 382 -11.84 -1.71 -3.78
CA ALA A 382 -11.71 -3.16 -3.73
C ALA A 382 -10.50 -3.68 -4.51
N VAL A 383 -10.17 -3.06 -5.65
CA VAL A 383 -8.92 -3.36 -6.39
C VAL A 383 -7.71 -2.94 -5.56
N ASN A 384 -7.74 -1.72 -5.00
CA ASN A 384 -6.64 -1.19 -4.19
C ASN A 384 -6.32 -2.10 -3.01
N VAL A 385 -7.35 -2.57 -2.27
CA VAL A 385 -7.16 -3.52 -1.16
C VAL A 385 -6.41 -4.76 -1.62
N ARG A 386 -6.81 -5.38 -2.75
CA ARG A 386 -6.20 -6.61 -3.27
C ARG A 386 -4.74 -6.37 -3.66
N GLU A 387 -4.47 -5.35 -4.47
CA GLU A 387 -3.13 -5.09 -5.00
C GLU A 387 -2.15 -4.60 -3.92
N ILE A 388 -2.61 -3.76 -2.97
CA ILE A 388 -1.79 -3.32 -1.83
C ILE A 388 -1.49 -4.50 -0.91
N THR A 389 -2.46 -5.38 -0.64
CA THR A 389 -2.23 -6.59 0.17
C THR A 389 -1.17 -7.49 -0.47
N ARG A 390 -1.26 -7.69 -1.80
CA ARG A 390 -0.26 -8.46 -2.56
C ARG A 390 1.12 -7.82 -2.52
N ASP A 391 1.22 -6.49 -2.68
CA ASP A 391 2.51 -5.80 -2.66
C ASP A 391 3.16 -5.83 -1.26
N ILE A 392 2.40 -5.61 -0.19
CA ILE A 392 2.91 -5.72 1.18
C ILE A 392 3.36 -7.15 1.48
N ALA A 393 2.59 -8.17 1.08
CA ALA A 393 3.00 -9.56 1.22
C ALA A 393 4.30 -9.83 0.45
N ARG A 394 4.43 -9.35 -0.79
CA ARG A 394 5.62 -9.48 -1.63
C ARG A 394 6.86 -8.87 -0.96
N GLN A 395 6.76 -7.65 -0.43
CA GLN A 395 7.85 -6.98 0.29
C GLN A 395 8.31 -7.77 1.53
N MET A 396 7.42 -8.54 2.14
CA MET A 396 7.71 -9.39 3.29
C MET A 396 8.09 -10.84 2.93
N ASN A 397 8.32 -11.14 1.65
CA ASN A 397 8.59 -12.50 1.14
C ASN A 397 7.46 -13.50 1.44
N MET A 398 6.23 -13.02 1.35
CA MET A 398 5.00 -13.78 1.51
C MET A 398 4.15 -13.69 0.24
N HIS A 399 3.13 -14.54 0.14
CA HIS A 399 2.16 -14.53 -0.94
C HIS A 399 0.75 -14.43 -0.36
N ALA A 400 0.05 -13.36 -0.69
CA ALA A 400 -1.37 -13.22 -0.40
C ALA A 400 -2.18 -13.85 -1.55
N SER A 401 -3.10 -14.76 -1.24
CA SER A 401 -4.03 -15.32 -2.22
C SER A 401 -5.46 -15.08 -1.78
N PHE A 402 -6.26 -14.57 -2.71
CA PHE A 402 -7.69 -14.34 -2.56
C PHE A 402 -8.55 -15.41 -3.25
N SER A 403 -7.95 -16.52 -3.69
CA SER A 403 -8.68 -17.64 -4.28
C SER A 403 -9.82 -18.11 -3.36
N PRO A 404 -11.04 -18.36 -3.89
CA PRO A 404 -12.21 -18.70 -3.08
C PRO A 404 -12.06 -20.03 -2.36
N GLN A 405 -11.31 -20.97 -2.96
CA GLN A 405 -10.93 -22.23 -2.34
C GLN A 405 -9.40 -22.39 -2.42
N PRO A 406 -8.66 -22.05 -1.34
CA PRO A 406 -7.20 -22.09 -1.37
C PRO A 406 -6.60 -23.49 -1.57
N TYR A 407 -7.20 -24.49 -0.94
CA TYR A 407 -6.87 -25.90 -1.13
C TYR A 407 -8.09 -26.75 -0.76
N VAL A 408 -8.12 -28.00 -1.22
CA VAL A 408 -9.24 -28.91 -0.96
C VAL A 408 -9.45 -29.08 0.55
N GLY A 409 -10.65 -28.79 1.04
CA GLY A 409 -11.01 -28.88 2.46
C GLY A 409 -10.58 -27.68 3.31
N ALA A 410 -9.97 -26.65 2.72
CA ALA A 410 -9.76 -25.36 3.38
C ALA A 410 -11.08 -24.65 3.70
N ILE A 411 -11.05 -23.76 4.69
CA ILE A 411 -12.03 -22.70 4.80
C ILE A 411 -11.90 -21.78 3.60
N THR A 412 -13.03 -21.35 3.06
CA THR A 412 -13.13 -20.56 1.82
C THR A 412 -12.86 -19.09 2.08
N ASN A 413 -12.33 -18.37 1.07
CA ASN A 413 -12.27 -16.92 1.07
C ASN A 413 -13.50 -16.33 0.35
N GLY A 414 -14.27 -15.52 1.04
CA GLY A 414 -15.35 -14.71 0.50
C GLY A 414 -14.94 -13.29 0.17
N VAL A 415 -15.81 -12.64 -0.61
CA VAL A 415 -15.91 -11.18 -0.63
C VAL A 415 -17.34 -10.83 -0.27
N HIS A 416 -17.55 -9.99 0.72
CA HIS A 416 -18.88 -9.48 1.06
C HIS A 416 -19.03 -8.04 0.57
N LEU A 417 -20.08 -7.77 -0.19
CA LEU A 417 -20.38 -6.44 -0.70
C LEU A 417 -21.53 -5.84 0.10
N HIS A 418 -21.23 -4.85 0.93
CA HIS A 418 -22.20 -4.07 1.67
C HIS A 418 -22.69 -2.91 0.82
N LEU A 419 -24.00 -2.77 0.64
CA LEU A 419 -24.63 -1.75 -0.18
C LEU A 419 -25.66 -0.98 0.64
N SER A 420 -25.57 0.35 0.59
CA SER A 420 -26.65 1.24 1.01
C SER A 420 -26.99 2.24 -0.10
N ILE A 421 -28.25 2.68 -0.09
CA ILE A 421 -28.79 3.64 -1.05
C ILE A 421 -29.19 4.88 -0.28
N GLN A 422 -28.74 6.03 -0.74
CA GLN A 422 -29.08 7.32 -0.17
C GLN A 422 -29.78 8.20 -1.21
N GLY A 423 -30.64 9.11 -0.76
CA GLY A 423 -31.12 10.21 -1.59
C GLY A 423 -29.97 11.16 -1.95
N LEU A 424 -30.18 12.03 -2.94
CA LEU A 424 -29.19 13.08 -3.26
C LEU A 424 -28.91 14.01 -2.06
N ASP A 425 -29.84 14.11 -1.12
CA ASP A 425 -29.75 14.84 0.15
C ASP A 425 -29.06 14.06 1.28
N GLY A 426 -28.64 12.82 1.02
CA GLY A 426 -27.97 11.93 1.99
C GLY A 426 -28.91 11.09 2.85
N GLN A 427 -30.24 11.18 2.68
CA GLN A 427 -31.18 10.39 3.47
C GLN A 427 -31.06 8.88 3.16
N PRO A 428 -30.89 7.99 4.15
CA PRO A 428 -30.85 6.55 3.91
C PRO A 428 -32.21 6.02 3.40
N LEU A 429 -32.23 5.47 2.18
CA LEU A 429 -33.46 5.05 1.50
C LEU A 429 -33.81 3.57 1.71
N LEU A 430 -32.86 2.74 2.15
CA LEU A 430 -33.13 1.32 2.47
C LEU A 430 -33.79 1.12 3.83
N TYR A 431 -33.70 2.11 4.72
CA TYR A 431 -34.19 2.01 6.10
C TYR A 431 -35.55 2.67 6.26
N GLN A 432 -36.50 1.98 6.89
CA GLN A 432 -37.76 2.56 7.33
C GLN A 432 -38.20 1.93 8.65
N LYS A 433 -38.10 2.70 9.74
CA LYS A 433 -38.47 2.27 11.08
C LYS A 433 -39.90 1.75 11.15
N GLY A 434 -40.07 0.57 11.74
CA GLY A 434 -41.40 -0.04 11.99
C GLY A 434 -41.94 -0.90 10.85
N ARG A 435 -41.24 -0.99 9.71
CA ARG A 435 -41.47 -2.03 8.71
C ARG A 435 -40.78 -3.34 9.12
N ARG A 436 -41.07 -4.42 8.41
CA ARG A 436 -40.45 -5.73 8.66
C ARG A 436 -38.92 -5.60 8.51
N TYR A 437 -38.18 -5.92 9.57
CA TYR A 437 -36.73 -5.74 9.70
C TYR A 437 -36.22 -4.31 9.45
N ASP A 438 -37.11 -3.31 9.55
CA ASP A 438 -36.85 -1.92 9.18
C ASP A 438 -36.40 -1.70 7.72
N LEU A 439 -36.75 -2.63 6.80
CA LEU A 439 -36.50 -2.47 5.38
C LEU A 439 -37.61 -1.61 4.75
N SER A 440 -37.24 -0.58 4.01
CA SER A 440 -38.17 0.28 3.27
C SER A 440 -38.84 -0.47 2.11
N GLU A 441 -39.96 0.05 1.60
CA GLU A 441 -40.61 -0.49 0.39
C GLU A 441 -39.67 -0.49 -0.82
N LEU A 442 -38.89 0.59 -0.99
CA LEU A 442 -37.85 0.65 -1.99
C LEU A 442 -36.80 -0.45 -1.78
N GLY A 443 -36.37 -0.66 -0.53
CA GLY A 443 -35.43 -1.71 -0.17
C GLY A 443 -35.97 -3.12 -0.45
N GLU A 444 -37.26 -3.35 -0.25
CA GLU A 444 -37.93 -4.60 -0.62
C GLU A 444 -37.86 -4.85 -2.13
N HIS A 445 -38.22 -3.87 -2.96
CA HIS A 445 -38.16 -4.01 -4.43
C HIS A 445 -36.73 -4.21 -4.94
N TRP A 446 -35.78 -3.44 -4.41
CA TRP A 446 -34.38 -3.53 -4.80
C TRP A 446 -33.78 -4.89 -4.44
N THR A 447 -34.06 -5.39 -3.23
CA THR A 447 -33.62 -6.70 -2.79
C THR A 447 -34.31 -7.82 -3.57
N ALA A 448 -35.59 -7.68 -3.90
CA ALA A 448 -36.33 -8.65 -4.71
C ALA A 448 -35.73 -8.81 -6.11
N GLY A 449 -35.32 -7.70 -6.75
CA GLY A 449 -34.60 -7.73 -8.02
C GLY A 449 -33.31 -8.53 -7.96
N ILE A 450 -32.46 -8.24 -6.96
CA ILE A 450 -31.21 -8.98 -6.77
C ILE A 450 -31.47 -10.46 -6.57
N LEU A 451 -32.41 -10.85 -5.71
CA LEU A 451 -32.72 -12.27 -5.47
C LEU A 451 -33.30 -12.99 -6.69
N ASN A 452 -34.10 -12.29 -7.49
CA ASN A 452 -34.66 -12.84 -8.73
C ASN A 452 -33.55 -13.18 -9.75
N HIS A 453 -32.59 -12.26 -9.91
CA HIS A 453 -31.48 -12.41 -10.85
C HIS A 453 -30.26 -13.13 -10.25
N LEU A 454 -30.28 -13.46 -8.95
CA LEU A 454 -29.10 -13.98 -8.25
C LEU A 454 -28.47 -15.23 -8.89
N PRO A 455 -29.25 -16.23 -9.36
CA PRO A 455 -28.65 -17.39 -10.02
C PRO A 455 -27.87 -17.03 -11.29
N ALA A 456 -28.27 -15.98 -12.02
CA ALA A 456 -27.53 -15.43 -13.16
C ALA A 456 -26.34 -14.58 -12.72
N LEU A 457 -26.51 -13.77 -11.65
CA LEU A 457 -25.43 -12.95 -11.08
C LEU A 457 -24.23 -13.78 -10.62
N CYS A 458 -24.41 -15.04 -10.20
CA CYS A 458 -23.31 -15.95 -9.85
C CYS A 458 -22.28 -16.08 -10.99
N ALA A 459 -22.70 -16.00 -12.26
CA ALA A 459 -21.76 -16.04 -13.38
C ALA A 459 -20.79 -14.85 -13.40
N LEU A 460 -21.15 -13.73 -12.77
CA LEU A 460 -20.38 -12.46 -12.75
C LEU A 460 -19.77 -12.16 -11.36
N THR A 461 -20.25 -12.83 -10.31
CA THR A 461 -19.87 -12.61 -8.89
C THR A 461 -19.10 -13.79 -8.30
N ALA A 462 -19.30 -15.00 -8.82
CA ALA A 462 -18.55 -16.21 -8.54
C ALA A 462 -18.04 -16.81 -9.87
N PRO A 463 -17.17 -16.11 -10.60
CA PRO A 463 -17.03 -16.29 -12.05
C PRO A 463 -16.03 -17.36 -12.47
N THR A 464 -15.47 -18.16 -11.56
CA THR A 464 -14.46 -19.18 -11.90
C THR A 464 -14.91 -20.57 -11.49
N PRO A 465 -14.40 -21.67 -12.10
CA PRO A 465 -14.73 -23.03 -11.69
C PRO A 465 -14.50 -23.28 -10.19
N VAL A 466 -13.42 -22.72 -9.63
CA VAL A 466 -13.08 -22.87 -8.21
C VAL A 466 -14.07 -22.15 -7.28
N SER A 467 -14.77 -21.11 -7.74
CA SER A 467 -15.81 -20.41 -6.97
C SER A 467 -16.95 -21.33 -6.52
N TYR A 468 -17.26 -22.37 -7.32
CA TYR A 468 -18.33 -23.33 -7.02
C TYR A 468 -17.90 -24.44 -6.06
N MET A 469 -16.61 -24.51 -5.73
CA MET A 469 -16.15 -25.27 -4.56
C MET A 469 -16.49 -24.53 -3.27
N ARG A 470 -16.50 -23.19 -3.31
CA ARG A 470 -16.95 -22.33 -2.20
C ARG A 470 -18.47 -22.33 -2.06
N LEU A 471 -19.23 -22.06 -3.12
CA LEU A 471 -20.70 -21.95 -3.10
C LEU A 471 -21.42 -23.29 -2.91
N LYS A 472 -21.29 -23.90 -1.72
CA LYS A 472 -21.92 -25.17 -1.34
C LYS A 472 -22.74 -25.00 -0.06
N PRO A 473 -23.87 -25.73 0.10
CA PRO A 473 -24.61 -25.76 1.36
C PRO A 473 -23.70 -26.13 2.54
N HIS A 474 -23.94 -25.53 3.72
CA HIS A 474 -23.21 -25.78 4.97
C HIS A 474 -21.73 -25.34 5.03
N HIS A 475 -21.30 -24.49 4.08
CA HIS A 475 -19.98 -23.85 4.09
C HIS A 475 -20.05 -22.36 4.48
N TRP A 476 -21.16 -21.89 5.07
CA TRP A 476 -21.46 -20.47 5.31
C TRP A 476 -21.40 -19.58 4.06
N SER A 477 -21.42 -20.15 2.85
CA SER A 477 -21.13 -19.47 1.58
C SER A 477 -22.37 -19.15 0.76
N ALA A 478 -23.56 -19.26 1.35
CA ALA A 478 -24.87 -19.00 0.76
C ALA A 478 -25.19 -19.87 -0.47
N ALA A 479 -26.07 -20.86 -0.29
CA ALA A 479 -26.47 -21.79 -1.36
C ALA A 479 -27.84 -21.50 -1.99
N TYR A 480 -28.60 -20.56 -1.41
CA TYR A 480 -29.98 -20.26 -1.79
C TYR A 480 -30.20 -18.75 -1.93
N ALA A 481 -30.94 -18.35 -2.97
CA ALA A 481 -31.36 -16.99 -3.21
C ALA A 481 -32.46 -16.59 -2.22
N CYS A 482 -32.04 -16.03 -1.09
CA CYS A 482 -32.91 -15.60 -0.02
C CYS A 482 -32.32 -14.41 0.75
N LEU A 483 -33.22 -13.64 1.36
CA LEU A 483 -32.90 -12.59 2.32
C LEU A 483 -33.03 -13.14 3.74
N GLY A 484 -31.97 -13.00 4.52
CA GLY A 484 -31.96 -13.34 5.94
C GLY A 484 -31.81 -12.11 6.84
N TYR A 485 -32.56 -12.07 7.93
CA TYR A 485 -32.24 -11.19 9.05
C TYR A 485 -31.32 -11.93 10.02
N ARG A 486 -30.05 -11.50 10.13
CA ARG A 486 -29.02 -12.15 10.96
C ARG A 486 -28.68 -13.61 10.62
N ASN A 487 -29.23 -14.16 9.52
CA ASN A 487 -28.91 -15.50 9.05
C ASN A 487 -27.63 -15.48 8.18
N ARG A 488 -26.59 -16.21 8.61
CA ARG A 488 -25.31 -16.32 7.89
C ARG A 488 -25.32 -17.35 6.75
N GLU A 489 -26.43 -18.06 6.52
CA GLU A 489 -26.62 -18.95 5.36
C GLU A 489 -27.37 -18.23 4.22
N ALA A 490 -27.89 -17.02 4.45
CA ALA A 490 -28.58 -16.25 3.44
C ALA A 490 -27.61 -15.60 2.45
N SER A 491 -28.02 -15.50 1.18
CA SER A 491 -27.25 -14.84 0.11
C SER A 491 -27.27 -13.32 0.23
N LEU A 492 -28.41 -12.76 0.62
CA LEU A 492 -28.54 -11.38 1.03
C LEU A 492 -28.80 -11.32 2.52
N ARG A 493 -28.11 -10.42 3.21
CA ARG A 493 -28.27 -10.22 4.65
C ARG A 493 -28.51 -8.76 4.95
N ILE A 494 -29.56 -8.45 5.72
CA ILE A 494 -29.66 -7.14 6.36
C ILE A 494 -28.64 -7.12 7.50
N SER A 495 -27.64 -6.27 7.39
CA SER A 495 -26.57 -6.20 8.39
C SER A 495 -27.13 -5.72 9.74
N PRO A 496 -26.66 -6.29 10.87
CA PRO A 496 -27.11 -5.87 12.18
C PRO A 496 -26.70 -4.42 12.45
N THR A 497 -27.63 -3.63 12.99
CA THR A 497 -27.37 -2.24 13.41
C THR A 497 -27.06 -2.18 14.91
N VAL A 498 -26.21 -1.23 15.32
CA VAL A 498 -25.77 -1.09 16.71
C VAL A 498 -26.36 0.17 17.33
N SER A 499 -27.21 0.01 18.34
CA SER A 499 -27.83 1.10 19.10
C SER A 499 -26.94 1.68 20.21
N LEU A 500 -25.80 1.06 20.49
CA LEU A 500 -24.85 1.50 21.53
C LEU A 500 -23.96 2.68 21.09
N SER A 501 -23.95 3.00 19.80
CA SER A 501 -23.16 4.11 19.26
C SER A 501 -24.01 5.39 19.14
N ASN A 502 -23.36 6.55 19.12
CA ASN A 502 -24.03 7.82 18.82
C ASN A 502 -24.43 7.97 17.34
N ARG A 503 -24.15 6.96 16.49
CA ARG A 503 -24.53 6.93 15.08
C ARG A 503 -25.98 6.48 14.96
N SER A 504 -26.75 7.11 14.08
CA SER A 504 -28.13 6.70 13.88
C SER A 504 -28.19 5.27 13.31
N ILE A 505 -29.28 4.54 13.61
CA ILE A 505 -29.52 3.20 13.06
C ILE A 505 -29.65 3.27 11.53
N ALA A 506 -30.29 4.32 11.02
CA ALA A 506 -30.51 4.52 9.59
C ALA A 506 -29.19 4.64 8.81
N ASP A 507 -28.21 5.36 9.36
CA ASP A 507 -26.92 5.59 8.69
C ASP A 507 -26.05 4.32 8.60
N GLN A 508 -26.28 3.35 9.49
CA GLN A 508 -25.58 2.07 9.51
C GLN A 508 -26.26 1.02 8.62
N TYR A 509 -27.53 1.25 8.24
CA TYR A 509 -28.37 0.25 7.60
C TYR A 509 -27.92 -0.03 6.17
N ASN A 510 -27.60 -1.29 5.89
CA ASN A 510 -27.13 -1.73 4.59
C ASN A 510 -27.53 -3.20 4.34
N VAL A 511 -27.50 -3.60 3.07
CA VAL A 511 -27.73 -4.97 2.63
C VAL A 511 -26.40 -5.54 2.13
N GLU A 512 -26.04 -6.69 2.66
CA GLU A 512 -24.80 -7.42 2.36
C GLU A 512 -25.07 -8.52 1.33
N PHE A 513 -24.33 -8.50 0.24
CA PHE A 513 -24.29 -9.54 -0.79
C PHE A 513 -23.09 -10.45 -0.56
N ARG A 514 -23.35 -11.76 -0.45
CA ARG A 514 -22.37 -12.76 0.01
C ARG A 514 -21.91 -13.79 -1.03
N PRO A 515 -22.70 -14.12 -2.08
CA PRO A 515 -22.27 -14.98 -3.19
C PRO A 515 -21.24 -14.32 -4.13
N LEU A 516 -20.22 -13.66 -3.58
CA LEU A 516 -19.16 -12.97 -4.30
C LEU A 516 -17.80 -13.47 -3.81
N ASP A 517 -16.83 -13.55 -4.70
CA ASP A 517 -15.43 -13.84 -4.36
C ASP A 517 -14.46 -12.98 -5.17
N ALA A 518 -13.17 -13.03 -4.78
CA ALA A 518 -12.17 -12.11 -5.32
C ALA A 518 -11.69 -12.44 -6.74
N THR A 519 -12.15 -13.56 -7.33
CA THR A 519 -11.93 -13.82 -8.76
C THR A 519 -12.83 -12.96 -9.64
N ALA A 520 -13.86 -12.34 -9.05
CA ALA A 520 -14.69 -11.37 -9.72
C ALA A 520 -14.00 -10.01 -9.88
N SER A 521 -14.19 -9.42 -11.07
CA SER A 521 -13.94 -8.00 -11.33
C SER A 521 -14.87 -7.17 -10.43
N PRO A 522 -14.34 -6.32 -9.53
CA PRO A 522 -15.17 -5.51 -8.63
C PRO A 522 -16.16 -4.63 -9.39
N HIS A 523 -15.74 -4.04 -10.50
CA HIS A 523 -16.58 -3.17 -11.32
C HIS A 523 -17.73 -3.93 -11.98
N LEU A 524 -17.42 -5.07 -12.63
CA LEU A 524 -18.43 -5.87 -13.32
C LEU A 524 -19.45 -6.46 -12.33
N SER A 525 -18.97 -7.02 -11.22
CA SER A 525 -19.83 -7.62 -10.20
C SER A 525 -20.75 -6.59 -9.55
N MET A 526 -20.22 -5.43 -9.14
CA MET A 526 -21.02 -4.35 -8.57
C MET A 526 -22.03 -3.80 -9.58
N ALA A 527 -21.63 -3.60 -10.84
CA ALA A 527 -22.54 -3.13 -11.89
C ALA A 527 -23.70 -4.11 -12.09
N ALA A 528 -23.42 -5.41 -12.18
CA ALA A 528 -24.45 -6.43 -12.37
C ALA A 528 -25.44 -6.49 -11.20
N ILE A 529 -24.95 -6.41 -9.96
CA ILE A 529 -25.79 -6.37 -8.75
C ILE A 529 -26.68 -5.12 -8.74
N LEU A 530 -26.12 -3.96 -9.09
CA LEU A 530 -26.86 -2.70 -9.17
C LEU A 530 -27.91 -2.72 -10.29
N ILE A 531 -27.61 -3.28 -11.45
CA ILE A 531 -28.58 -3.49 -12.53
C ILE A 531 -29.75 -4.34 -12.03
N ALA A 532 -29.47 -5.48 -11.40
CA ALA A 532 -30.51 -6.36 -10.86
C ALA A 532 -31.39 -5.65 -9.81
N GLY A 533 -30.78 -4.88 -8.91
CA GLY A 533 -31.51 -4.07 -7.93
C GLY A 533 -32.38 -2.98 -8.57
N ARG A 534 -31.87 -2.32 -9.62
CA ARG A 534 -32.64 -1.30 -10.37
C ARG A 534 -33.81 -1.91 -11.11
N LEU A 535 -33.63 -3.07 -11.75
CA LEU A 535 -34.71 -3.81 -12.39
C LEU A 535 -35.81 -4.17 -11.36
N GLY A 536 -35.41 -4.57 -10.15
CA GLY A 536 -36.31 -4.79 -9.02
C GLY A 536 -37.19 -3.58 -8.69
N ILE A 537 -36.58 -2.40 -8.60
CA ILE A 537 -37.28 -1.13 -8.39
C ILE A 537 -38.21 -0.81 -9.57
N GLN A 538 -37.70 -0.85 -10.80
CA GLN A 538 -38.44 -0.47 -12.02
C GLN A 538 -39.66 -1.36 -12.28
N GLN A 539 -39.57 -2.64 -11.93
CA GLN A 539 -40.63 -3.61 -12.13
C GLN A 539 -41.51 -3.80 -10.87
N ASN A 540 -41.26 -3.06 -9.79
CA ASN A 540 -41.94 -3.19 -8.49
C ASN A 540 -41.99 -4.66 -8.00
N MET A 541 -40.84 -5.35 -8.06
CA MET A 541 -40.78 -6.78 -7.73
C MET A 541 -41.10 -7.04 -6.25
N ASN A 542 -41.92 -8.06 -5.99
CA ASN A 542 -42.31 -8.41 -4.62
C ASN A 542 -41.27 -9.29 -3.93
N LEU A 543 -40.80 -8.88 -2.75
CA LEU A 543 -39.87 -9.65 -1.94
C LEU A 543 -40.58 -10.81 -1.22
N LYS A 544 -40.50 -12.01 -1.80
CA LYS A 544 -41.09 -13.26 -1.24
C LYS A 544 -40.08 -14.16 -0.53
N ALA A 545 -38.81 -14.11 -0.95
CA ALA A 545 -37.75 -15.01 -0.53
C ALA A 545 -37.09 -14.58 0.79
N ILE A 546 -37.91 -14.29 1.81
CA ILE A 546 -37.45 -13.91 3.15
C ILE A 546 -37.46 -15.15 4.06
N ILE A 547 -36.37 -15.37 4.78
CA ILE A 547 -36.23 -16.50 5.69
C ILE A 547 -35.62 -16.10 7.04
N ASP A 548 -36.10 -16.75 8.11
CA ASP A 548 -35.53 -16.67 9.46
C ASP A 548 -34.95 -18.01 9.93
N THR A 549 -35.01 -19.05 9.08
CA THR A 549 -34.53 -20.41 9.34
C THR A 549 -33.50 -20.82 8.28
N ASP A 550 -32.82 -21.96 8.45
CA ASP A 550 -31.96 -22.52 7.40
C ASP A 550 -32.82 -22.89 6.17
N PRO A 551 -32.54 -22.33 4.98
CA PRO A 551 -33.31 -22.65 3.77
C PRO A 551 -33.16 -24.11 3.31
N HIS A 552 -32.11 -24.82 3.75
CA HIS A 552 -31.92 -26.24 3.44
C HIS A 552 -32.98 -27.14 4.12
N GLU A 553 -33.51 -26.72 5.26
CA GLU A 553 -34.54 -27.45 6.00
C GLU A 553 -35.94 -27.36 5.34
N LEU A 554 -36.12 -26.43 4.40
CA LEU A 554 -37.39 -26.25 3.68
C LEU A 554 -37.59 -27.34 2.62
N SER A 555 -38.81 -27.85 2.52
CA SER A 555 -39.20 -28.72 1.41
C SER A 555 -39.10 -27.99 0.06
N ASN A 556 -38.98 -28.73 -1.05
CA ASN A 556 -38.93 -28.13 -2.39
C ASN A 556 -40.18 -27.27 -2.67
N ASN A 557 -41.37 -27.76 -2.27
CA ASN A 557 -42.62 -27.03 -2.44
C ASN A 557 -42.63 -25.70 -1.66
N GLU A 558 -42.11 -25.68 -0.43
CA GLU A 558 -42.01 -24.45 0.36
C GLU A 558 -41.04 -23.45 -0.25
N ARG A 559 -39.93 -23.92 -0.81
CA ARG A 559 -38.97 -23.09 -1.54
C ARG A 559 -39.58 -22.46 -2.78
N GLU A 560 -40.27 -23.25 -3.60
CA GLU A 560 -40.98 -22.76 -4.80
C GLU A 560 -42.04 -21.71 -4.45
N MET A 561 -42.88 -21.96 -3.44
CA MET A 561 -43.90 -20.99 -3.01
C MET A 561 -43.30 -19.65 -2.54
N ARG A 562 -42.09 -19.69 -1.96
CA ARG A 562 -41.37 -18.50 -1.48
C ARG A 562 -40.44 -17.88 -2.52
N ASN A 563 -40.37 -18.43 -3.74
CA ASN A 563 -39.43 -18.04 -4.79
C ASN A 563 -37.96 -18.11 -4.33
N ILE A 564 -37.62 -19.12 -3.53
CA ILE A 564 -36.25 -19.37 -3.06
C ILE A 564 -35.58 -20.30 -4.07
N ASN A 565 -34.75 -19.71 -4.93
CA ASN A 565 -34.01 -20.44 -5.95
C ASN A 565 -32.69 -21.00 -5.40
N THR A 566 -32.28 -22.17 -5.85
CA THR A 566 -30.92 -22.68 -5.61
C THR A 566 -29.92 -21.90 -6.46
N LEU A 567 -28.76 -21.59 -5.90
CA LEU A 567 -27.66 -21.04 -6.69
C LEU A 567 -27.04 -22.13 -7.58
N PRO A 568 -26.42 -21.75 -8.71
CA PRO A 568 -25.73 -22.70 -9.57
C PRO A 568 -24.61 -23.44 -8.84
N SER A 569 -24.43 -24.72 -9.18
CA SER A 569 -23.42 -25.60 -8.58
C SER A 569 -22.13 -25.72 -9.41
N SER A 570 -22.07 -25.04 -10.57
CA SER A 570 -20.91 -24.98 -11.43
C SER A 570 -20.92 -23.70 -12.27
N LEU A 571 -19.75 -23.30 -12.77
CA LEU A 571 -19.64 -22.15 -13.68
C LEU A 571 -20.45 -22.37 -14.97
N SER A 572 -20.52 -23.61 -15.48
CA SER A 572 -21.34 -23.92 -16.66
C SER A 572 -22.82 -23.64 -16.42
N ASP A 573 -23.36 -24.08 -15.28
CA ASP A 573 -24.75 -23.82 -14.89
C ASP A 573 -25.00 -22.31 -14.70
N ALA A 574 -24.07 -21.60 -14.06
CA ALA A 574 -24.18 -20.15 -13.90
C ALA A 574 -24.20 -19.40 -15.23
N LEU A 575 -23.34 -19.77 -16.18
CA LEU A 575 -23.31 -19.19 -17.53
C LEU A 575 -24.62 -19.46 -18.28
N GLU A 576 -25.18 -20.67 -18.16
CA GLU A 576 -26.49 -21.00 -18.74
C GLU A 576 -27.59 -20.11 -18.15
N ARG A 577 -27.63 -19.97 -16.82
CA ARG A 577 -28.58 -19.09 -16.11
C ARG A 577 -28.45 -17.63 -16.53
N LEU A 578 -27.22 -17.12 -16.68
CA LEU A 578 -26.97 -15.78 -17.20
C LEU A 578 -27.51 -15.63 -18.63
N SER A 579 -27.27 -16.62 -19.51
CA SER A 579 -27.75 -16.55 -20.89
C SER A 579 -29.28 -16.60 -21.01
N ASN A 580 -29.94 -17.23 -20.05
CA ASN A 580 -31.40 -17.36 -19.99
C ASN A 580 -32.09 -16.18 -19.27
N ASP A 581 -31.33 -15.34 -18.55
CA ASP A 581 -31.86 -14.15 -17.88
C ASP A 581 -31.97 -12.96 -18.85
N SER A 582 -33.06 -12.95 -19.60
CA SER A 582 -33.23 -11.98 -20.70
C SER A 582 -33.29 -10.52 -20.23
N ASP A 583 -33.70 -10.26 -18.99
CA ASP A 583 -33.81 -8.89 -18.48
C ASP A 583 -32.44 -8.37 -18.04
N LEU A 584 -31.65 -9.20 -17.34
CA LEU A 584 -30.26 -8.85 -17.01
C LEU A 584 -29.41 -8.69 -18.29
N MET A 585 -29.56 -9.59 -19.26
CA MET A 585 -28.80 -9.57 -20.52
C MET A 585 -29.06 -8.33 -21.38
N LYS A 586 -30.25 -7.73 -21.34
CA LYS A 586 -30.58 -6.50 -22.09
C LYS A 586 -29.83 -5.27 -21.58
N GLU A 587 -29.51 -5.26 -20.29
CA GLU A 587 -28.87 -4.12 -19.62
C GLU A 587 -27.33 -4.15 -19.76
N LEU A 588 -26.77 -5.29 -20.16
CA LEU A 588 -25.34 -5.50 -20.32
C LEU A 588 -24.90 -5.26 -21.78
N PRO A 589 -23.80 -4.52 -22.03
CA PRO A 589 -23.33 -4.27 -23.38
C PRO A 589 -23.00 -5.57 -24.13
N LYS A 590 -23.60 -5.74 -25.30
CA LYS A 590 -23.42 -6.96 -26.10
C LYS A 590 -21.95 -7.34 -26.36
N PRO A 591 -21.05 -6.43 -26.77
CA PRO A 591 -19.65 -6.79 -27.00
C PRO A 591 -18.92 -7.28 -25.73
N LEU A 592 -19.23 -6.70 -24.57
CA LEU A 592 -18.69 -7.13 -23.28
C LEU A 592 -19.13 -8.56 -22.98
N ILE A 593 -20.42 -8.86 -23.15
CA ILE A 593 -20.99 -10.16 -22.82
C ILE A 593 -20.58 -11.25 -23.81
N ASP A 594 -20.52 -10.96 -25.10
CA ASP A 594 -19.99 -11.89 -26.10
C ASP A 594 -18.53 -12.26 -25.78
N THR A 595 -17.72 -11.27 -25.36
CA THR A 595 -16.34 -11.49 -24.90
C THR A 595 -16.31 -12.33 -23.62
N TYR A 596 -17.17 -12.02 -22.66
CA TYR A 596 -17.25 -12.73 -21.38
C TYR A 596 -17.58 -14.21 -21.57
N PHE A 597 -18.60 -14.52 -22.37
CA PHE A 597 -18.97 -15.91 -22.67
C PHE A 597 -17.88 -16.66 -23.43
N ALA A 598 -17.24 -16.03 -24.42
CA ALA A 598 -16.13 -16.64 -25.14
C ALA A 598 -14.98 -17.01 -24.19
N MET A 599 -14.58 -16.05 -23.34
CA MET A 599 -13.52 -16.21 -22.36
C MET A 599 -13.86 -17.30 -21.33
N LYS A 600 -15.04 -17.28 -20.71
CA LYS A 600 -15.42 -18.27 -19.69
C LYS A 600 -15.63 -19.68 -20.25
N LYS A 601 -16.13 -19.82 -21.48
CA LYS A 601 -16.19 -21.13 -22.17
C LYS A 601 -14.79 -21.68 -22.43
N HIS A 602 -13.84 -20.83 -22.77
CA HIS A 602 -12.45 -21.24 -22.98
C HIS A 602 -11.75 -21.60 -21.67
N GLU A 603 -11.96 -20.83 -20.60
CA GLU A 603 -11.50 -21.15 -19.23
C GLU A 603 -12.00 -22.54 -18.80
N LEU A 604 -13.31 -22.82 -18.96
CA LEU A 604 -13.89 -24.13 -18.67
C LEU A 604 -13.20 -25.26 -19.43
N LYS A 605 -12.90 -25.06 -20.72
CA LYS A 605 -12.18 -26.04 -21.54
C LYS A 605 -10.76 -26.29 -21.06
N ILE A 606 -10.04 -25.26 -20.60
CA ILE A 606 -8.69 -25.40 -20.04
C ILE A 606 -8.74 -26.22 -18.74
N THR A 607 -9.76 -25.97 -17.91
CA THR A 607 -9.86 -26.56 -16.57
C THR A 607 -10.58 -27.91 -16.51
N SER A 608 -11.20 -28.39 -17.60
CA SER A 608 -12.10 -29.56 -17.56
C SER A 608 -11.46 -30.85 -17.09
N GLU A 609 -10.16 -31.02 -17.36
CA GLU A 609 -9.39 -32.22 -17.01
C GLU A 609 -8.62 -32.08 -15.68
N LEU A 610 -8.74 -30.95 -14.99
CA LEU A 610 -8.05 -30.73 -13.72
C LEU A 610 -8.79 -31.42 -12.57
N THR A 611 -8.03 -32.07 -11.70
CA THR A 611 -8.54 -32.51 -10.40
C THR A 611 -8.85 -31.30 -9.52
N ASP A 612 -9.77 -31.44 -8.56
CA ASP A 612 -10.08 -30.41 -7.55
C ASP A 612 -8.82 -29.81 -6.88
N LYS A 613 -7.83 -30.67 -6.60
CA LYS A 613 -6.55 -30.24 -6.03
C LYS A 613 -5.77 -29.34 -6.99
N ALA A 614 -5.58 -29.79 -8.23
CA ALA A 614 -4.87 -29.01 -9.25
C ALA A 614 -5.59 -27.70 -9.58
N LEU A 615 -6.92 -27.72 -9.56
CA LEU A 615 -7.75 -26.53 -9.73
C LEU A 615 -7.50 -25.52 -8.59
N CYS A 616 -7.59 -25.95 -7.32
CA CYS A 616 -7.31 -25.05 -6.18
C CYS A 616 -5.88 -24.49 -6.25
N GLU A 617 -4.88 -25.33 -6.52
CA GLU A 617 -3.47 -24.91 -6.63
C GLU A 617 -3.27 -23.86 -7.72
N GLN A 618 -3.87 -24.05 -8.89
CA GLN A 618 -3.78 -23.11 -10.00
C GLN A 618 -4.42 -21.77 -9.66
N TYR A 619 -5.66 -21.77 -9.16
CA TYR A 619 -6.36 -20.51 -8.86
C TYR A 619 -5.77 -19.76 -7.66
N THR A 620 -5.20 -20.47 -6.68
CA THR A 620 -4.45 -19.87 -5.55
C THR A 620 -3.16 -19.20 -5.98
N CYS A 621 -2.57 -19.64 -7.10
CA CYS A 621 -1.42 -18.98 -7.69
C CYS A 621 -1.82 -17.71 -8.48
N ILE A 622 -3.00 -17.73 -9.10
CA ILE A 622 -3.49 -16.61 -9.94
C ILE A 622 -4.08 -15.48 -9.08
N TYR A 623 -4.87 -15.80 -8.04
CA TYR A 623 -5.66 -14.86 -7.25
C TYR A 623 -5.20 -14.82 -5.81
#